data_AF-A0A2L2XCN6-F1
#
_entry.id   AF-A0A2L2XCN6-F1
#
_cell.length_a   1.000
_cell.length_b   1.000
_cell.length_c   1.000
_cell.angle_alpha   90.00
_cell.angle_beta   90.00
_cell.angle_gamma   90.00
#
_symmetry.space_group_name_H-M   'P 1'
#
loop_
_entity.id
_entity.type
_entity.pdbx_description
1 polymer ?
#
loop_
_entity_poly.entity_id
_entity_poly.type
_entity_poly.pdbx_seq_one_letter_code
_entity_poly.pdbx_strand_id
1 'polypeptide(L)' 'MNSLDVFLLICIINGKGKLIYENGVIVLISGSNIMIPANMGNYQIKGDIEVIACYVN' A
#
# COMPACT_ATOMS: atom_id res chain seq x y z
N MET A 1 -0.89 14.66 10.94
CA MET A 1 -0.73 13.38 10.22
C MET A 1 0.67 12.92 10.52
N ASN A 2 0.82 11.83 11.30
CA ASN A 2 2.13 11.26 11.58
C ASN A 2 2.70 10.71 10.27
N SER A 3 3.90 11.14 9.89
CA SER A 3 4.65 10.50 8.83
C SER A 3 5.01 9.09 9.26
N LEU A 4 4.91 8.14 8.34
CA LEU A 4 5.48 6.80 8.53
C LEU A 4 6.97 6.93 8.25
N ASP A 5 7.79 6.97 9.30
CA ASP A 5 9.22 7.28 9.17
C ASP A 5 10.04 6.12 8.57
N VAL A 6 9.46 4.92 8.43
CA VAL A 6 10.16 3.72 7.95
C VAL A 6 9.47 3.06 6.75
N PHE A 7 8.33 2.40 6.98
CA PHE A 7 7.56 1.71 5.93
C PHE A 7 6.11 1.45 6.38
N LEU A 8 5.27 1.12 5.40
CA LEU A 8 3.93 0.55 5.60
C LEU A 8 3.87 -0.81 4.92
N LEU A 9 3.56 -1.85 5.68
CA LEU A 9 3.24 -3.17 5.14
C LEU A 9 1.71 -3.28 5.01
N ILE A 10 1.24 -3.59 3.80
CA ILE A 10 -0.18 -3.76 3.51
C ILE A 10 -0.42 -5.20 3.07
N CYS A 11 -1.28 -5.90 3.81
CA CYS A 11 -1.77 -7.23 3.46
C CYS A 11 -3.19 -7.09 2.92
N ILE A 12 -3.43 -7.56 1.69
CA ILE A 12 -4.74 -7.43 1.04
C ILE A 12 -5.57 -8.65 1.41
N ILE A 13 -6.58 -8.44 2.24
CA ILE A 13 -7.44 -9.53 2.75
C ILE A 13 -8.54 -9.84 1.74
N ASN A 14 -9.19 -8.80 1.21
CA ASN A 14 -10.25 -8.94 0.21
C ASN A 14 -10.18 -7.84 -0.87
N GLY A 15 -10.79 -8.14 -2.02
CA GLY A 15 -11.01 -7.17 -3.09
C GLY A 15 -9.89 -7.09 -4.13
N LYS A 16 -9.99 -6.06 -4.98
CA LYS A 16 -9.04 -5.80 -6.07
C LYS A 16 -8.83 -4.32 -6.26
N GLY A 17 -7.57 -3.93 -6.36
CA GLY A 17 -7.19 -2.54 -6.54
C GLY A 17 -5.87 -2.38 -7.26
N LYS A 18 -5.32 -1.19 -7.18
CA LYS A 18 -4.02 -0.83 -7.69
C LYS A 18 -3.38 0.26 -6.84
N LEU A 19 -2.08 0.11 -6.61
CA LEU A 19 -1.21 1.17 -6.10
C LEU A 19 -0.61 1.90 -7.31
N ILE A 20 -0.90 3.19 -7.42
CA ILE A 20 -0.39 4.08 -8.47
C ILE A 20 0.65 4.99 -7.82
N TYR A 21 1.84 5.03 -8.39
CA TYR A 21 2.95 5.86 -7.92
C TYR A 21 3.71 6.41 -9.14
N GLU A 22 4.65 7.32 -8.92
CA GLU A 22 5.34 8.04 -10.01
C GLU A 22 5.92 7.11 -11.09
N ASN A 23 6.47 5.96 -10.68
CA ASN A 23 7.18 5.05 -11.58
C ASN A 23 6.32 3.86 -12.06
N GLY A 24 5.01 3.85 -11.78
CA GLY A 24 4.12 2.83 -12.35
C GLY A 24 2.91 2.46 -11.52
N VAL A 25 2.42 1.25 -11.78
CA VAL A 25 1.21 0.71 -11.17
C VAL A 25 1.48 -0.72 -10.71
N ILE A 26 1.17 -1.00 -9.44
CA ILE A 26 1.18 -2.35 -8.87
C ILE A 26 -0.27 -2.80 -8.69
N VAL A 27 -0.62 -3.96 -9.23
CA VAL A 27 -1.95 -4.55 -9.05
C VAL A 27 -2.05 -5.18 -7.66
N LEU A 28 -3.13 -4.86 -6.95
CA LEU A 28 -3.41 -5.37 -5.61
C LEU A 28 -4.54 -6.40 -5.70
N ILE A 29 -4.30 -7.61 -5.22
CA ILE A 29 -5.25 -8.72 -5.19
C ILE A 29 -5.27 -9.37 -3.81
N SER A 30 -6.41 -9.96 -3.42
CA SER A 30 -6.50 -10.77 -2.19
C SER A 30 -5.36 -11.78 -2.09
N GLY A 31 -4.79 -11.89 -0.89
CA GLY A 31 -3.65 -12.78 -0.60
C GLY A 31 -2.29 -12.22 -0.99
N SER A 32 -2.22 -11.06 -1.66
CA SER A 32 -0.95 -10.37 -1.90
C SER A 32 -0.56 -9.47 -0.73
N ASN A 33 0.73 -9.21 -0.61
CA ASN A 33 1.31 -8.30 0.37
C ASN A 33 2.23 -7.32 -0.35
N ILE A 34 2.18 -6.05 0.04
CA ILE A 34 3.05 -5.00 -0.51
C ILE A 34 3.70 -4.21 0.61
N MET A 35 4.91 -3.70 0.36
CA MET A 35 5.60 -2.78 1.24
C MET A 35 5.72 -1.43 0.54
N ILE A 36 5.26 -0.38 1.20
CA ILE A 36 5.41 1.01 0.77
C ILE A 36 6.53 1.63 1.62
N PRO A 37 7.70 1.91 1.04
CA PRO A 37 8.78 2.56 1.77
C PRO A 37 8.50 4.05 1.99
N ALA A 38 9.05 4.64 3.05
CA ALA A 38 8.85 6.06 3.38
C ALA A 38 9.27 7.02 2.24
N ASN A 39 10.24 6.61 1.40
CA ASN A 39 10.76 7.40 0.28
C ASN A 39 10.05 7.10 -1.06
N MET A 40 8.89 6.44 -1.07
CA MET A 40 8.15 6.14 -2.31
C MET A 40 7.63 7.38 -3.04
N GLY A 41 7.60 8.53 -2.34
CA GLY A 41 7.04 9.76 -2.87
C GLY A 41 5.51 9.74 -2.86
N ASN A 42 4.89 10.39 -3.85
CA ASN A 42 3.44 10.45 -3.95
C ASN A 42 2.89 9.13 -4.50
N TYR A 43 1.91 8.56 -3.79
CA TYR A 43 1.20 7.37 -4.24
C TYR A 43 -0.29 7.44 -3.92
N GLN A 44 -1.08 6.65 -4.65
CA GLN A 44 -2.51 6.51 -4.44
C GLN A 44 -2.92 5.05 -4.56
N ILE A 45 -3.69 4.59 -3.58
CA ILE A 45 -4.37 3.29 -3.66
C ILE A 45 -5.78 3.53 -4.20
N LYS A 46 -6.16 2.81 -5.27
CA LYS A 46 -7.51 2.85 -5.86
C LYS A 46 -8.09 1.45 -5.99
N GLY A 47 -9.38 1.31 -5.71
CA GLY A 47 -10.11 0.06 -5.82
C GLY A 47 -11.00 -0.15 -4.60
N ASP A 48 -11.74 -1.26 -4.63
CA ASP A 48 -12.47 -1.76 -3.48
C ASP A 48 -11.64 -2.87 -2.85
N ILE A 49 -10.98 -2.55 -1.73
CA ILE A 49 -10.07 -3.45 -1.03
C ILE A 49 -10.26 -3.36 0.47
N GLU A 50 -10.08 -4.50 1.13
CA GLU A 50 -9.95 -4.60 2.57
C GLU A 50 -8.50 -4.96 2.90
N VAL A 51 -7.87 -4.22 3.82
CA VAL A 51 -6.44 -4.36 4.11
C VAL A 51 -6.16 -4.40 5.60
N ILE A 52 -5.12 -5.15 5.97
CA ILE A 52 -4.43 -5.00 7.26
C ILE A 52 -3.17 -4.18 6.99
N ALA A 53 -3.00 -3.09 7.74
CA ALA A 53 -1.86 -2.19 7.64
C ALA A 53 -0.99 -2.30 8.89
N CYS A 54 0.30 -2.56 8.70
CA CYS A 54 1.29 -2.65 9.78
C CYS A 54 2.37 -1.58 9.59
N TYR A 55 2.73 -0.90 10.68
CA TYR A 55 3.81 0.08 10.70
C TYR A 55 4.52 0.06 12.07
N VAL A 56 5.72 0.62 12.10
CA VAL A 56 6.47 0.87 13.34
C VAL A 56 6.32 2.36 13.66
N ASN A 57 6.11 2.66 14.94
CA ASN A 57 5.90 4.01 15.47
C ASN A 57 7.05 4.43 16.38
#